data_AF-A0A937D475-F1
#
_entry.id   AF-A0A937D475-F1
#
_cell.length_a   1.000
_cell.length_b   1.000
_cell.length_c   1.000
_cell.angle_alpha   90.00
_cell.angle_beta   90.00
_cell.angle_gamma   90.00
#
_symmetry.space_group_name_H-M   'P 1'
#
loop_
_entity.id
_entity.type
_entity.pdbx_description
1 polymer ?
#
loop_
_entity_poly.entity_id
_entity_poly.type
_entity_poly.pdbx_seq_one_letter_code
_entity_poly.pdbx_strand_id
1 'polypeptide(L)'
;MKAELLLRERHQIADNAFVELRVWRVPHPVRGSEHEYKYALTYVVKGICVLRYDNEAGKGDHKHVGPIETGYRFTTPAQLLADFWRDVDQWRPE
;
A
#
# COMPACT_ATOMS: atom_id res chain seq x y z
N MET A 1 -20.45 -3.92 12.23
CA MET A 1 -19.11 -3.70 12.84
C MET A 1 -18.53 -2.40 12.30
N LYS A 2 -17.65 -1.73 13.06
CA LYS A 2 -16.88 -0.57 12.57
C LYS A 2 -15.53 -1.04 12.02
N ALA A 3 -14.86 -0.20 11.23
CA ALA A 3 -13.50 -0.50 10.80
C ALA A 3 -12.52 -0.50 11.99
N GLU A 4 -11.59 -1.44 11.99
CA GLU A 4 -10.54 -1.62 12.98
C GLU A 4 -9.19 -1.24 12.35
N LEU A 5 -8.45 -0.33 12.99
CA LEU A 5 -7.11 0.01 12.55
C LEU A 5 -6.13 -1.07 13.02
N LEU A 6 -5.49 -1.76 12.08
CA LEU A 6 -4.53 -2.83 12.37
C LEU A 6 -3.08 -2.33 12.35
N LEU A 7 -2.77 -1.41 11.44
CA LEU A 7 -1.43 -0.87 11.26
C LEU A 7 -1.51 0.61 10.90
N ARG A 8 -0.72 1.44 11.59
CA ARG A 8 -0.47 2.83 11.22
C ARG A 8 0.95 3.20 11.60
N GLU A 9 1.85 3.12 10.65
CA GLU A 9 3.27 3.38 10.87
C GLU A 9 3.83 4.34 9.82
N ARG A 10 4.91 5.01 10.21
CA ARG A 10 5.72 5.81 9.31
C ARG A 10 7.19 5.51 9.60
N HIS A 11 7.92 5.15 8.57
CA HIS A 11 9.33 4.76 8.65
C HIS A 11 10.17 5.76 7.85
N GLN A 12 11.15 6.39 8.50
CA GLN A 12 12.12 7.23 7.79
C GLN A 12 13.17 6.32 7.15
N ILE A 13 13.32 6.38 5.83
CA ILE A 13 14.25 5.53 5.07
C ILE A 13 15.57 6.25 4.78
N ALA A 14 15.50 7.54 4.46
CA ALA A 14 16.64 8.45 4.26
C ALA A 14 16.19 9.90 4.48
N ASP A 15 17.07 10.89 4.50
CA ASP A 15 16.73 12.31 4.79
C ASP A 15 15.55 12.86 3.96
N ASN A 16 15.42 12.41 2.71
CA ASN A 16 14.36 12.82 1.79
C ASN A 16 13.38 11.68 1.44
N ALA A 17 13.40 10.56 2.17
CA ALA A 17 12.62 9.38 1.85
C ALA A 17 11.93 8.77 3.06
N PHE A 18 10.65 8.44 2.94
CA PHE A 18 9.88 7.78 4.00
C PHE A 18 8.80 6.86 3.43
N VAL A 19 8.45 5.86 4.23
CA VAL A 19 7.32 4.96 4.01
C VAL A 19 6.18 5.33 4.96
N GLU A 20 4.93 5.35 4.48
CA GLU A 20 3.74 5.31 5.33
C GLU A 20 2.95 4.03 5.07
N LEU A 21 2.56 3.35 6.16
CA LEU A 21 1.79 2.12 6.11
C LEU A 21 0.49 2.32 6.86
N ARG A 22 -0.64 2.05 6.21
CA ARG A 22 -1.94 2.00 6.87
C ARG A 22 -2.73 0.80 6.41
N VAL A 23 -3.21 0.01 7.36
CA VAL A 23 -4.05 -1.17 7.12
C VAL A 23 -5.19 -1.17 8.12
N TRP A 24 -6.40 -1.37 7.61
CA TRP A 24 -7.62 -1.52 8.40
C TRP A 24 -8.29 -2.85 8.08
N ARG A 25 -8.88 -3.49 9.08
CA ARG A 25 -9.94 -4.47 8.86
C ARG A 25 -11.26 -3.71 8.73
N VAL A 26 -11.98 -3.95 7.65
CA VAL A 26 -13.28 -3.31 7.37
C VAL A 26 -14.41 -4.33 7.50
N PRO A 27 -15.62 -3.91 7.91
CA PRO A 27 -16.72 -4.84 8.13
C PRO A 27 -17.18 -5.54 6.84
N HIS A 28 -17.01 -4.87 5.68
CA HIS A 28 -17.38 -5.37 4.36
C HIS A 28 -16.24 -5.08 3.40
N PRO A 29 -15.97 -5.94 2.40
CA PRO A 29 -14.94 -5.69 1.41
C PRO A 29 -15.08 -4.32 0.75
N VAL A 30 -13.94 -3.68 0.49
CA VAL A 30 -13.91 -2.46 -0.33
C VAL A 30 -14.39 -2.85 -1.73
N ARG A 31 -15.26 -2.04 -2.35
CA ARG A 31 -15.79 -2.35 -3.69
C ARG A 31 -14.63 -2.57 -4.67
N GLY A 32 -14.58 -3.75 -5.29
CA GLY A 32 -13.50 -4.17 -6.19
C GLY A 32 -12.47 -5.10 -5.56
N SER A 33 -12.46 -5.26 -4.23
CA SER A 33 -11.67 -6.25 -3.50
C SER A 33 -12.55 -7.39 -2.99
N GLU A 34 -11.95 -8.56 -2.79
CA GLU A 34 -12.64 -9.79 -2.33
C GLU A 34 -12.36 -10.11 -0.85
N HIS A 35 -11.80 -9.16 -0.09
CA HIS A 35 -11.36 -9.35 1.29
C HIS A 35 -11.73 -8.19 2.20
N GLU A 36 -11.72 -8.44 3.52
CA GLU A 36 -12.11 -7.50 4.58
C GLU A 36 -11.01 -6.51 4.98
N TYR A 37 -10.14 -6.12 4.05
CA TYR A 37 -9.03 -5.21 4.35
C TYR A 37 -9.08 -3.98 3.45
N LYS A 38 -8.83 -2.81 4.06
CA LYS A 38 -8.52 -1.58 3.35
C LYS A 38 -7.07 -1.23 3.63
N TYR A 39 -6.32 -0.81 2.62
CA TYR A 39 -4.92 -0.47 2.82
C TYR A 39 -4.48 0.72 1.98
N ALA A 40 -3.46 1.42 2.48
CA ALA A 40 -2.75 2.48 1.80
C ALA A 40 -1.29 2.45 2.27
N LEU A 41 -0.40 1.95 1.41
CA LEU A 41 1.04 1.87 1.65
C LEU A 41 1.71 2.77 0.62
N THR A 42 2.57 3.69 1.06
CA THR A 42 3.24 4.64 0.17
C THR A 42 4.72 4.72 0.48
N TYR A 43 5.53 4.82 -0.57
CA TYR A 43 6.93 5.19 -0.47
C TYR A 43 7.13 6.54 -1.16
N VAL A 44 7.62 7.51 -0.41
CA VAL A 44 7.80 8.88 -0.85
C VAL A 44 9.29 9.20 -0.88
N VAL A 45 9.79 9.71 -2.00
CA VAL A 45 11.18 10.14 -2.18
C VAL A 45 11.19 11.55 -2.75
N LYS A 46 11.92 12.48 -2.12
CA LYS A 46 11.95 13.91 -2.49
C LYS A 46 10.56 14.54 -2.62
N GLY A 47 9.62 14.12 -1.78
CA GLY A 47 8.22 14.58 -1.80
C GLY A 47 7.34 13.94 -2.88
N ILE A 48 7.87 13.03 -3.70
CA ILE A 48 7.15 12.34 -4.76
C ILE A 48 6.77 10.94 -4.29
N CYS A 49 5.50 10.55 -4.44
CA CYS A 49 5.07 9.17 -4.18
C CYS A 49 5.53 8.27 -5.33
N VAL A 50 6.60 7.51 -5.10
CA VAL A 50 7.24 6.67 -6.13
C VAL A 50 6.70 5.24 -6.15
N LEU A 51 6.17 4.75 -5.03
CA LEU A 51 5.43 3.50 -4.94
C LEU A 51 4.16 3.70 -4.13
N ARG A 52 3.06 3.09 -4.56
CA ARG A 52 1.82 3.02 -3.77
C ARG A 52 1.15 1.68 -3.95
N TYR A 53 0.67 1.09 -2.86
CA TYR A 53 -0.26 -0.03 -2.88
C TYR A 53 -1.54 0.43 -2.19
N ASP A 54 -2.67 0.36 -2.88
CA ASP A 54 -3.97 0.64 -2.29
C ASP A 54 -5.08 -0.20 -2.96
N ASN A 55 -6.27 -0.14 -2.38
CA ASN A 55 -7.46 -0.77 -2.94
C ASN A 55 -8.62 0.20 -3.10
N GLU A 56 -8.41 1.26 -3.87
CA GLU A 56 -9.42 2.28 -4.19
C GLU A 56 -10.77 1.67 -4.61
N ALA A 57 -11.85 2.18 -4.01
CA ALA A 57 -13.21 1.67 -4.20
C ALA A 57 -13.68 1.83 -5.66
N GLY A 58 -13.85 0.70 -6.35
CA GLY A 58 -14.22 0.63 -7.76
C GLY A 58 -13.08 0.19 -8.67
N LYS A 59 -11.83 0.27 -8.22
CA LYS A 59 -10.66 -0.29 -8.93
C LYS A 59 -10.26 -1.66 -8.39
N GLY A 60 -10.41 -1.87 -7.08
CA GLY A 60 -9.89 -3.04 -6.40
C GLY A 60 -8.39 -2.92 -6.12
N ASP A 61 -7.78 -4.06 -5.85
CA ASP A 61 -6.39 -4.15 -5.38
C ASP A 61 -5.40 -3.82 -6.50
N HIS A 62 -4.56 -2.81 -6.29
CA HIS A 62 -3.59 -2.39 -7.28
C HIS A 62 -2.35 -1.74 -6.67
N LYS A 63 -1.32 -1.57 -7.50
CA LYS A 63 -0.11 -0.83 -7.16
C LYS A 63 0.28 0.16 -8.24
N HIS A 64 0.99 1.20 -7.81
CA HIS A 64 1.59 2.24 -8.63
C HIS A 64 3.11 2.15 -8.48
N VAL A 65 3.82 2.12 -9.61
CA VAL A 65 5.27 2.32 -9.67
C VAL A 65 5.51 3.52 -10.57
N GLY A 66 5.85 4.65 -9.97
CA GLY A 66 5.81 5.94 -10.65
C GLY A 66 4.42 6.19 -11.28
N PRO A 67 4.32 6.42 -12.61
CA PRO A 67 3.04 6.65 -13.29
C PRO A 67 2.29 5.36 -13.67
N ILE A 68 2.91 4.19 -13.50
CA ILE A 68 2.36 2.92 -14.00
C ILE A 68 1.46 2.30 -12.94
N GLU A 69 0.16 2.18 -13.24
CA GLU A 69 -0.83 1.46 -12.44
C GLU A 69 -0.94 0.00 -12.93
N THR A 70 -0.87 -0.97 -12.03
CA THR A 70 -1.06 -2.40 -12.33
C THR A 70 -1.89 -3.08 -11.24
N GLY A 71 -2.70 -4.08 -11.63
CA GLY A 71 -3.46 -4.88 -10.68
C GLY A 71 -2.54 -5.63 -9.70
N TYR A 72 -2.97 -5.73 -8.44
CA TYR A 72 -2.26 -6.44 -7.38
C TYR A 72 -3.13 -7.60 -6.88
N ARG A 73 -2.56 -8.81 -6.84
CA ARG A 73 -3.29 -9.98 -6.31
C ARG A 73 -3.10 -10.05 -4.80
N PHE A 74 -4.06 -9.51 -4.06
CA PHE A 74 -4.06 -9.63 -2.60
C PHE A 74 -4.19 -11.10 -2.16
N THR A 75 -3.48 -11.47 -1.09
CA THR A 75 -3.59 -12.79 -0.45
C THR A 75 -3.74 -12.65 1.06
N THR A 76 -2.75 -12.06 1.73
CA THR A 76 -2.77 -11.80 3.17
C THR A 76 -2.14 -10.44 3.49
N PRO A 77 -2.46 -9.82 4.64
CA PRO A 77 -1.78 -8.61 5.08
C PRO A 77 -0.26 -8.77 5.21
N ALA A 78 0.22 -9.95 5.63
CA ALA A 78 1.64 -10.24 5.74
C ALA A 78 2.33 -10.25 4.36
N GLN A 79 1.70 -10.88 3.35
CA GLN A 79 2.23 -10.89 1.98
C GLN A 79 2.20 -9.49 1.36
N LEU A 80 1.14 -8.71 1.62
CA LEU A 80 1.04 -7.30 1.19
C LEU A 80 2.24 -6.48 1.71
N LEU A 81 2.56 -6.60 2.99
CA LEU A 81 3.72 -5.90 3.58
C LEU A 81 5.03 -6.40 2.99
N ALA A 82 5.21 -7.72 2.85
CA ALA A 82 6.42 -8.30 2.29
C ALA A 82 6.66 -7.87 0.83
N ASP A 83 5.60 -7.84 0.02
CA ASP A 83 5.65 -7.40 -1.37
C ASP A 83 5.98 -5.91 -1.47
N PHE A 84 5.33 -5.08 -0.64
CA PHE A 84 5.59 -3.65 -0.61
C PHE A 84 7.04 -3.33 -0.23
N TRP A 85 7.55 -3.94 0.84
CA TRP A 85 8.94 -3.72 1.27
C TRP A 85 9.95 -4.20 0.24
N ARG A 86 9.69 -5.32 -0.44
CA ARG A 86 10.53 -5.78 -1.54
C ARG A 86 10.60 -4.75 -2.68
N ASP A 87 9.47 -4.14 -3.05
CA ASP A 87 9.44 -3.11 -4.08
C ASP A 87 10.15 -1.83 -3.60
N VAL A 88 10.04 -1.46 -2.31
CA VAL A 88 10.81 -0.35 -1.71
C VAL A 88 12.32 -0.59 -1.79
N ASP A 89 12.78 -1.78 -1.42
CA ASP A 89 14.20 -2.16 -1.44
C ASP A 89 14.76 -2.23 -2.88
N GLN A 90 13.92 -2.59 -3.84
CA GLN A 90 14.28 -2.69 -5.26
C GLN A 90 14.16 -1.36 -5.99
N TRP A 91 13.46 -0.37 -5.42
CA TRP A 91 13.30 0.93 -6.06
C TRP A 91 14.66 1.58 -6.31
N ARG A 92 14.84 2.08 -7.53
CA ARG A 92 15.98 2.89 -7.92
C ARG A 92 15.43 4.18 -8.53
N PRO A 93 16.04 5.34 -8.23
CA PRO A 93 15.73 6.54 -8.98
C PRO A 93 16.05 6.29 -10.46
N GLU A 94 15.18 6.78 -11.35
CA GLU A 94 15.49 6.92 -12.77
C GLU A 94 16.70 7.84 -13.00
#